data_AF-A0AAD1AQ55-F1
#
_entry.id   AF-A0AAD1AQ55-F1
#
_cell.length_a   1.000
_cell.length_b   1.000
_cell.length_c   1.000
_cell.angle_alpha   90.00
_cell.angle_beta   90.00
_cell.angle_gamma   90.00
#
_symmetry.space_group_name_H-M   'P 1'
#
loop_
_entity.id
_entity.type
_entity.pdbx_description
1 polymer ?
#
loop_
_entity_poly.entity_id
_entity_poly.type
_entity_poly.pdbx_seq_one_letter_code
_entity_poly.pdbx_strand_id
1 'polypeptide(L)'
;MKAYSSPWFWWYFVQGLILTAGYLLAAQGAQFWLWALVLTIIEGGLLLVSAISAPKHLISRLFKLLAVLIQLIVYPLIVFYSGQQFLRVLPGNLSLILITVLILLAHVPFAKVLFTPDQHYLTRVITTLVVAFMVIYAGTTFTEGLTKSAFASPLWSFAEAGVLAAIVSVLVGAIAMRQWGLPLPSWRFNPNMQAGVLIVLVVFIIYFTLWNAFSTNDSFQSLFIWSWHSNPLTFNWFTQGLEPGIAEEWEYRYMVLTLLLVWLGRHRLALSGSIFISGLLFGASHLINVLGEQNWFDTLSQIQFAVVFGWFIAAVHLYVGSFSIPMLVHAAVDILSMVVSNTEASITGSITVYLFQAIVEVVMIGLTVWLLTGPRRQTMQ
;
A
#
# COMPACT_ATOMS: atom_id res chain seq x y z
N MET A 1 -20.23 12.81 -19.53
CA MET A 1 -19.44 12.84 -20.79
C MET A 1 -19.20 11.40 -21.23
N LYS A 2 -19.31 11.08 -22.53
CA LYS A 2 -19.01 9.73 -23.02
C LYS A 2 -17.52 9.45 -22.83
N ALA A 3 -17.12 8.28 -22.32
CA ALA A 3 -15.73 8.02 -21.95
C ALA A 3 -14.73 8.19 -23.13
N TYR A 4 -15.16 7.95 -24.36
CA TYR A 4 -14.32 8.03 -25.57
C TYR A 4 -13.99 9.45 -26.05
N SER A 5 -14.63 10.48 -25.50
CA SER A 5 -14.25 11.87 -25.82
C SER A 5 -13.01 12.33 -25.03
N SER A 6 -12.52 11.50 -24.11
CA SER A 6 -11.33 11.78 -23.32
C SER A 6 -10.08 11.37 -24.10
N PRO A 7 -9.07 12.25 -24.29
CA PRO A 7 -7.78 11.86 -24.86
C PRO A 7 -7.11 10.71 -24.09
N TRP A 8 -7.39 10.61 -22.79
CA TRP A 8 -6.87 9.56 -21.92
C TRP A 8 -7.38 8.18 -22.29
N PHE A 9 -8.58 8.08 -22.88
CA PHE A 9 -9.13 6.81 -23.34
C PHE A 9 -8.34 6.26 -24.53
N TRP A 10 -8.07 7.11 -25.53
CA TRP A 10 -7.31 6.70 -26.72
C TRP A 10 -5.86 6.41 -26.39
N TRP A 11 -5.26 7.20 -25.49
CA TRP A 11 -3.92 6.93 -25.02
C TRP A 11 -3.82 5.59 -24.27
N TYR A 12 -4.78 5.31 -23.38
CA TYR A 12 -4.86 4.02 -22.68
C TYR A 12 -4.97 2.84 -23.66
N PHE A 13 -5.85 2.96 -24.66
CA PHE A 13 -6.07 1.93 -25.66
C PHE A 13 -4.82 1.68 -26.54
N VAL A 14 -4.20 2.75 -27.03
CA VAL A 14 -2.95 2.66 -27.81
C VAL A 14 -1.83 2.06 -26.96
N GLN A 15 -1.75 2.43 -25.69
CA GLN A 15 -0.83 1.85 -24.75
C GLN A 15 -1.08 0.35 -24.55
N GLY A 16 -2.34 -0.07 -24.37
CA GLY A 16 -2.72 -1.47 -24.31
C GLY A 16 -2.25 -2.28 -25.51
N LEU A 17 -2.44 -1.72 -26.72
CA LEU A 17 -1.94 -2.31 -27.96
C LEU A 17 -0.41 -2.37 -28.02
N ILE A 18 0.29 -1.34 -27.58
CA ILE A 18 1.76 -1.30 -27.56
C ILE A 18 2.32 -2.30 -26.54
N LEU A 19 1.74 -2.36 -25.34
CA LEU A 19 2.12 -3.34 -24.32
C LEU A 19 1.88 -4.76 -24.82
N THR A 20 0.73 -5.00 -25.46
CA THR A 20 0.40 -6.28 -26.09
C THR A 20 1.37 -6.63 -27.22
N ALA A 21 1.70 -5.67 -28.10
CA ALA A 21 2.63 -5.88 -29.20
C ALA A 21 4.08 -6.11 -28.70
N GLY A 22 4.53 -5.35 -27.71
CA GLY A 22 5.83 -5.55 -27.06
C GLY A 22 5.93 -6.92 -26.37
N TYR A 23 4.83 -7.34 -25.73
CA TYR A 23 4.70 -8.68 -25.16
C TYR A 23 4.84 -9.77 -26.24
N LEU A 24 4.16 -9.61 -27.38
CA LEU A 24 4.24 -10.54 -28.50
C LEU A 24 5.65 -10.65 -29.12
N LEU A 25 6.45 -9.58 -29.04
CA LEU A 25 7.79 -9.52 -29.62
C LEU A 25 8.90 -10.06 -28.70
N ALA A 26 8.69 -10.05 -27.37
CA ALA A 26 9.73 -10.38 -26.39
C ALA A 26 9.67 -11.82 -25.83
N ALA A 27 8.64 -12.60 -26.15
CA ALA A 27 8.31 -13.81 -25.40
C ALA A 27 8.67 -15.14 -26.10
N GLN A 28 8.96 -16.17 -25.30
CA GLN A 28 9.14 -17.56 -25.72
C GLN A 28 8.29 -18.51 -24.84
N GLY A 29 7.60 -19.50 -25.42
CA GLY A 29 6.91 -20.60 -24.68
C GLY A 29 5.37 -20.67 -24.81
N ALA A 30 4.73 -21.63 -24.13
CA ALA A 30 3.29 -21.92 -24.24
C ALA A 30 2.40 -21.18 -23.23
N GLN A 31 2.90 -20.86 -22.03
CA GLN A 31 2.21 -19.98 -21.05
C GLN A 31 1.94 -18.57 -21.62
N PHE A 32 2.67 -18.19 -22.67
CA PHE A 32 2.62 -16.91 -23.36
C PHE A 32 1.33 -16.65 -24.15
N TRP A 33 0.83 -17.64 -24.91
CA TRP A 33 -0.40 -17.48 -25.70
C TRP A 33 -1.63 -17.26 -24.81
N LEU A 34 -1.62 -17.83 -23.60
CA LEU A 34 -2.66 -17.62 -22.61
C LEU A 34 -2.70 -16.17 -22.12
N TRP A 35 -1.54 -15.56 -21.83
CA TRP A 35 -1.45 -14.17 -21.40
C TRP A 35 -1.75 -13.16 -22.51
N ALA A 36 -1.33 -13.41 -23.76
CA ALA A 36 -1.69 -12.59 -24.91
C ALA A 36 -3.20 -12.63 -25.23
N LEU A 37 -3.83 -13.80 -25.05
CA LEU A 37 -5.28 -13.97 -25.14
C LEU A 37 -6.00 -13.22 -24.01
N VAL A 38 -5.51 -13.33 -22.77
CA VAL A 38 -6.02 -12.60 -21.61
C VAL A 38 -5.92 -11.08 -21.84
N LEU A 39 -4.77 -10.58 -22.33
CA LEU A 39 -4.55 -9.18 -22.73
C LEU A 39 -5.57 -8.68 -23.76
N THR A 40 -5.81 -9.47 -24.80
CA THR A 40 -6.76 -9.12 -25.88
C THR A 40 -8.21 -9.07 -25.37
N ILE A 41 -8.58 -10.01 -24.49
CA ILE A 41 -9.90 -10.04 -23.83
C ILE A 41 -10.08 -8.85 -22.90
N ILE A 42 -9.02 -8.44 -22.20
CA ILE A 42 -9.01 -7.30 -21.27
C ILE A 42 -9.17 -5.98 -22.00
N GLU A 43 -8.35 -5.71 -23.02
CA GLU A 43 -8.44 -4.51 -23.86
C GLU A 43 -9.81 -4.42 -24.57
N GLY A 44 -10.37 -5.57 -24.97
CA GLY A 44 -11.74 -5.66 -25.48
C GLY A 44 -12.81 -5.34 -24.43
N GLY A 45 -12.66 -5.81 -23.19
CA GLY A 45 -13.54 -5.49 -22.07
C GLY A 45 -13.46 -4.02 -21.65
N LEU A 46 -12.27 -3.42 -21.73
CA LEU A 46 -11.98 -2.00 -21.49
C LEU A 46 -12.71 -1.08 -22.47
N LEU A 47 -12.59 -1.40 -23.76
CA LEU A 47 -13.38 -0.79 -24.82
C LEU A 47 -14.89 -0.90 -24.52
N LEU A 48 -15.35 -2.02 -23.97
CA LEU A 48 -16.75 -2.27 -23.65
C LEU A 48 -17.25 -1.51 -22.40
N VAL A 49 -16.38 -1.26 -21.41
CA VAL A 49 -16.69 -0.49 -20.19
C VAL A 49 -16.75 1.00 -20.47
N SER A 50 -15.81 1.52 -21.27
CA SER A 50 -15.74 2.92 -21.69
C SER A 50 -16.88 3.26 -22.68
N ALA A 51 -17.07 2.41 -23.69
CA ALA A 51 -18.31 1.68 -23.91
C ALA A 51 -19.63 2.29 -23.43
N ILE A 52 -20.00 1.74 -22.29
CA ILE A 52 -21.36 1.71 -21.80
C ILE A 52 -21.35 2.56 -20.53
N SER A 53 -21.36 3.87 -20.73
CA SER A 53 -21.31 4.85 -19.63
C SER A 53 -22.48 4.69 -18.64
N ALA A 54 -23.64 4.19 -19.08
CA ALA A 54 -24.79 3.88 -18.21
C ALA A 54 -25.56 2.64 -18.70
N PRO A 55 -25.19 1.43 -18.25
CA PRO A 55 -25.89 0.22 -18.66
C PRO A 55 -27.31 0.19 -18.09
N LYS A 56 -28.30 0.21 -18.98
CA LYS A 56 -29.73 0.18 -18.61
C LYS A 56 -30.20 -1.21 -18.16
N HIS A 57 -29.60 -2.27 -18.70
CA HIS A 57 -29.97 -3.66 -18.41
C HIS A 57 -29.02 -4.33 -17.42
N LEU A 58 -29.54 -5.26 -16.62
CA LEU A 58 -28.80 -6.01 -15.60
C LEU A 58 -27.55 -6.69 -16.18
N ILE A 59 -27.70 -7.37 -17.33
CA ILE A 59 -26.60 -8.07 -18.00
C ILE A 59 -25.45 -7.11 -18.34
N SER A 60 -25.77 -5.94 -18.92
CA SER A 60 -24.74 -4.94 -19.25
C SER A 60 -24.07 -4.33 -18.01
N ARG A 61 -24.76 -4.26 -16.87
CA ARG A 61 -24.17 -3.84 -15.58
C ARG A 61 -23.18 -4.90 -15.07
N LEU A 62 -23.55 -6.18 -15.17
CA LEU A 62 -22.69 -7.30 -14.78
C LEU A 62 -21.42 -7.37 -15.64
N PHE A 63 -21.55 -7.24 -16.97
CA PHE A 63 -20.38 -7.18 -17.86
C PHE A 63 -19.47 -6.00 -17.55
N LYS A 64 -20.04 -4.82 -17.29
CA LYS A 64 -19.27 -3.63 -16.92
C LYS A 64 -18.50 -3.85 -15.61
N LEU A 65 -19.16 -4.42 -14.60
CA LEU A 65 -18.54 -4.75 -13.32
C LEU A 65 -17.40 -5.76 -13.48
N LEU A 66 -17.65 -6.85 -14.21
CA LEU A 66 -16.64 -7.89 -14.44
C LEU A 66 -15.41 -7.32 -15.15
N ALA A 67 -15.61 -6.52 -16.18
CA ALA A 67 -14.50 -5.90 -16.90
C ALA A 67 -13.70 -4.91 -16.03
N VAL A 68 -14.36 -4.12 -15.16
CA VAL A 68 -13.68 -3.29 -14.15
C VAL A 68 -12.86 -4.15 -13.19
N LEU A 69 -13.43 -5.22 -12.65
CA LEU A 69 -12.72 -6.13 -11.72
C LEU A 69 -11.49 -6.74 -12.37
N ILE A 70 -11.61 -7.22 -13.60
CA ILE A 70 -10.47 -7.78 -14.34
C ILE A 70 -9.39 -6.71 -14.55
N GLN A 71 -9.75 -5.47 -14.85
CA GLN A 71 -8.76 -4.39 -15.03
C GLN A 71 -8.02 -4.05 -13.75
N LEU A 72 -8.72 -3.95 -12.61
CA LEU A 72 -8.11 -3.68 -11.30
C LEU A 72 -7.04 -4.72 -10.96
N ILE A 73 -7.26 -5.97 -11.37
CA ILE A 73 -6.41 -7.12 -11.05
C ILE A 73 -5.27 -7.27 -12.04
N VAL A 74 -5.59 -7.29 -13.34
CA VAL A 74 -4.65 -7.79 -14.34
C VAL A 74 -3.80 -6.68 -14.94
N TYR A 75 -4.28 -5.44 -15.00
CA TYR A 75 -3.53 -4.35 -15.62
C TYR A 75 -2.19 -4.06 -14.92
N PRO A 76 -2.12 -3.92 -13.57
CA PRO A 76 -0.83 -3.74 -12.91
C PRO A 76 0.15 -4.88 -13.24
N LEU A 77 -0.31 -6.13 -13.19
CA LEU A 77 0.51 -7.32 -13.49
C LEU A 77 1.09 -7.26 -14.90
N ILE A 78 0.27 -6.93 -15.89
CA ILE A 78 0.70 -6.78 -17.28
C ILE A 78 1.81 -5.74 -17.41
N VAL A 79 1.61 -4.56 -16.82
CA VAL A 79 2.53 -3.42 -17.01
C VAL A 79 3.89 -3.74 -16.40
N PHE A 80 3.92 -4.24 -15.16
CA PHE A 80 5.16 -4.65 -14.51
C PHE A 80 5.82 -5.83 -15.22
N TYR A 81 5.06 -6.88 -15.57
CA TYR A 81 5.60 -8.04 -16.29
C TYR A 81 6.16 -7.66 -17.67
N SER A 82 5.52 -6.75 -18.40
CA SER A 82 6.01 -6.25 -19.69
C SER A 82 7.34 -5.52 -19.53
N GLY A 83 7.45 -4.69 -18.48
CA GLY A 83 8.71 -4.05 -18.12
C GLY A 83 9.81 -5.06 -17.78
N GLN A 84 9.47 -6.11 -17.03
CA GLN A 84 10.38 -7.21 -16.70
C GLN A 84 10.88 -7.93 -17.96
N GLN A 85 9.98 -8.30 -18.89
CA GLN A 85 10.39 -8.98 -20.13
C GLN A 85 11.33 -8.11 -20.98
N PHE A 86 11.07 -6.81 -21.05
CA PHE A 86 11.97 -5.88 -21.73
C PHE A 86 13.36 -5.88 -21.10
N LEU A 87 13.44 -5.86 -19.77
CA LEU A 87 14.71 -5.89 -19.03
C LEU A 87 15.46 -7.23 -19.15
N ARG A 88 14.78 -8.33 -19.47
CA ARG A 88 15.43 -9.61 -19.82
C ARG A 88 16.16 -9.53 -21.16
N VAL A 89 15.58 -8.83 -22.14
CA VAL A 89 16.15 -8.66 -23.48
C VAL A 89 17.24 -7.59 -23.50
N LEU A 90 17.01 -6.47 -22.81
CA LEU A 90 17.94 -5.34 -22.77
C LEU A 90 18.25 -4.92 -21.32
N PRO A 91 19.02 -5.74 -20.58
CA PRO A 91 19.37 -5.43 -19.20
C PRO A 91 20.32 -4.24 -19.11
N GLY A 92 20.20 -3.44 -18.05
CA GLY A 92 21.08 -2.31 -17.78
C GLY A 92 20.40 -1.16 -17.04
N ASN A 93 21.20 -0.31 -16.42
CA ASN A 93 20.73 0.82 -15.60
C ASN A 93 19.83 1.79 -16.37
N LEU A 94 20.21 2.15 -17.60
CA LEU A 94 19.42 3.06 -18.43
C LEU A 94 18.06 2.43 -18.79
N SER A 95 18.05 1.15 -19.19
CA SER A 95 16.81 0.42 -19.47
C SER A 95 15.89 0.37 -18.25
N LEU A 96 16.42 0.09 -17.06
CA LEU A 96 15.64 0.05 -15.82
C LEU A 96 15.00 1.40 -15.49
N ILE A 97 15.76 2.50 -15.63
CA ILE A 97 15.24 3.85 -15.42
C ILE A 97 14.14 4.17 -16.43
N LEU A 98 14.35 3.88 -17.71
CA LEU A 98 13.37 4.15 -18.77
C LEU A 98 12.09 3.33 -18.55
N ILE A 99 12.22 2.03 -18.23
CA ILE A 99 11.07 1.16 -17.96
C ILE A 99 10.31 1.62 -16.72
N THR A 100 11.01 2.03 -15.66
CA THR A 100 10.39 2.64 -14.47
C THR A 100 9.51 3.85 -14.84
N VAL A 101 10.04 4.76 -15.67
CA VAL A 101 9.27 5.93 -16.14
C VAL A 101 8.07 5.49 -16.98
N LEU A 102 8.22 4.51 -17.87
CA LEU A 102 7.13 4.00 -18.69
C LEU A 102 6.02 3.34 -17.85
N ILE A 103 6.38 2.58 -16.82
CA ILE A 103 5.44 1.98 -15.86
C ILE A 103 4.63 3.08 -15.17
N LEU A 104 5.27 4.15 -14.69
CA LEU A 104 4.58 5.28 -14.06
C LEU A 104 3.61 5.95 -15.04
N LEU A 105 4.07 6.25 -16.25
CA LEU A 105 3.24 6.88 -17.28
C LEU A 105 2.06 6.00 -17.70
N ALA A 106 2.20 4.68 -17.64
CA ALA A 106 1.13 3.73 -17.94
C ALA A 106 -0.03 3.78 -16.95
N HIS A 107 0.28 3.95 -15.67
CA HIS A 107 -0.74 3.93 -14.64
C HIS A 107 -1.56 5.23 -14.57
N VAL A 108 -1.12 6.33 -15.20
CA VAL A 108 -1.87 7.59 -15.28
C VAL A 108 -3.21 7.45 -16.01
N PRO A 109 -3.25 7.03 -17.30
CA PRO A 109 -4.50 6.85 -18.02
C PRO A 109 -5.36 5.74 -17.41
N PHE A 110 -4.74 4.66 -16.90
CA PHE A 110 -5.42 3.61 -16.14
C PHE A 110 -6.27 4.19 -15.00
N ALA A 111 -5.63 4.96 -14.11
CA ALA A 111 -6.31 5.57 -12.98
C ALA A 111 -7.42 6.54 -13.42
N LYS A 112 -7.18 7.31 -14.49
CA LYS A 112 -8.18 8.26 -15.05
C LYS A 112 -9.42 7.59 -15.62
N VAL A 113 -9.28 6.39 -16.20
CA VAL A 113 -10.42 5.66 -16.78
C VAL A 113 -11.20 4.92 -15.69
N LEU A 114 -10.50 4.37 -14.70
CA LEU A 114 -11.07 3.43 -13.74
C LEU A 114 -11.75 4.09 -12.54
N PHE A 115 -11.20 5.21 -12.05
CA PHE A 115 -11.72 5.88 -10.85
C PHE A 115 -12.67 7.01 -11.22
N THR A 116 -13.89 6.65 -11.62
CA THR A 116 -14.90 7.62 -12.05
C THR A 116 -15.54 8.36 -10.87
N PRO A 117 -15.95 9.64 -11.05
CA PRO A 117 -16.52 10.44 -9.96
C PRO A 117 -17.83 9.89 -9.36
N ASP A 118 -18.59 9.10 -10.12
CA ASP A 118 -19.91 8.56 -9.76
C ASP A 118 -19.87 7.27 -8.93
N GLN A 119 -18.68 6.75 -8.62
CA GLN A 119 -18.54 5.54 -7.79
C GLN A 119 -19.07 5.77 -6.37
N HIS A 120 -19.85 4.81 -5.87
CA HIS A 120 -20.30 4.78 -4.48
C HIS A 120 -19.12 4.60 -3.52
N TYR A 121 -19.18 5.18 -2.31
CA TYR A 121 -18.06 5.18 -1.35
C TYR A 121 -17.51 3.79 -1.01
N LEU A 122 -18.38 2.80 -0.77
CA LEU A 122 -17.94 1.43 -0.53
C LEU A 122 -17.18 0.84 -1.73
N THR A 123 -17.64 1.14 -2.95
CA THR A 123 -16.95 0.73 -4.17
C THR A 123 -15.58 1.40 -4.25
N ARG A 124 -15.46 2.67 -3.88
CA ARG A 124 -14.17 3.36 -3.80
C ARG A 124 -13.21 2.64 -2.86
N VAL A 125 -13.64 2.31 -1.64
CA VAL A 125 -12.79 1.57 -0.68
C VAL A 125 -12.35 0.21 -1.25
N ILE A 126 -13.27 -0.55 -1.85
CA ILE A 126 -12.92 -1.86 -2.42
C ILE A 126 -11.95 -1.70 -3.60
N THR A 127 -12.16 -0.72 -4.47
CA THR A 127 -11.30 -0.54 -5.65
C THR A 127 -9.90 -0.06 -5.27
N THR A 128 -9.74 0.76 -4.23
CA THR A 128 -8.40 1.13 -3.74
C THR A 128 -7.67 -0.09 -3.19
N LEU A 129 -8.32 -0.87 -2.32
CA LEU A 129 -7.71 -2.05 -1.71
C LEU A 129 -7.25 -3.06 -2.77
N VAL A 130 -8.09 -3.35 -3.76
CA VAL A 130 -7.74 -4.29 -4.84
C VAL A 130 -6.58 -3.77 -5.69
N VAL A 131 -6.60 -2.49 -6.08
CA VAL A 131 -5.55 -1.93 -6.94
C VAL A 131 -4.24 -1.80 -6.21
N ALA A 132 -4.25 -1.29 -4.98
CA ALA A 132 -3.05 -1.18 -4.16
C ALA A 132 -2.40 -2.55 -4.00
N PHE A 133 -3.18 -3.56 -3.60
CA PHE A 133 -2.70 -4.93 -3.47
C PHE A 133 -2.06 -5.45 -4.77
N MET A 134 -2.74 -5.27 -5.91
CA MET A 134 -2.27 -5.80 -7.19
C MET A 134 -1.05 -5.05 -7.74
N VAL A 135 -0.94 -3.74 -7.47
CA VAL A 135 0.24 -2.94 -7.80
C VAL A 135 1.43 -3.39 -6.95
N ILE A 136 1.26 -3.56 -5.64
CA ILE A 136 2.33 -4.01 -4.74
C ILE A 136 2.81 -5.41 -5.12
N TYR A 137 1.89 -6.36 -5.30
CA TYR A 137 2.22 -7.72 -5.74
C TYR A 137 2.94 -7.75 -7.10
N ALA A 138 2.50 -6.94 -8.07
CA ALA A 138 3.17 -6.82 -9.35
C ALA A 138 4.58 -6.21 -9.24
N GLY A 139 4.77 -5.30 -8.28
CA GLY A 139 6.06 -4.66 -7.99
C GLY A 139 7.08 -5.59 -7.35
N THR A 140 6.67 -6.36 -6.34
CA THR A 140 7.58 -7.27 -5.62
C THR A 140 8.12 -8.38 -6.52
N THR A 141 7.33 -8.80 -7.50
CA THR A 141 7.71 -9.82 -8.51
C THR A 141 8.46 -9.23 -9.70
N PHE A 142 8.65 -7.91 -9.77
CA PHE A 142 9.19 -7.22 -10.95
C PHE A 142 10.61 -7.65 -11.33
N THR A 143 11.46 -7.92 -10.34
CA THR A 143 12.87 -8.32 -10.56
C THR A 143 13.06 -9.82 -10.81
N GLU A 144 12.00 -10.63 -10.72
CA GLU A 144 12.10 -12.08 -10.87
C GLU A 144 12.68 -12.52 -12.22
N GLY A 145 13.70 -13.39 -12.17
CA GLY A 145 14.40 -13.87 -13.36
C GLY A 145 15.25 -12.81 -14.08
N LEU A 146 15.44 -11.61 -13.50
CA LEU A 146 16.46 -10.66 -13.94
C LEU A 146 17.82 -10.99 -13.30
N THR A 147 18.90 -10.65 -14.00
CA THR A 147 20.26 -10.87 -13.49
C THR A 147 20.72 -9.66 -12.67
N LYS A 148 20.80 -9.79 -11.34
CA LYS A 148 21.19 -8.72 -10.40
C LYS A 148 22.48 -7.99 -10.78
N SER A 149 23.50 -8.70 -11.25
CA SER A 149 24.80 -8.12 -11.63
C SER A 149 24.74 -7.19 -12.86
N ALA A 150 23.63 -7.17 -13.59
CA ALA A 150 23.45 -6.26 -14.72
C ALA A 150 23.04 -4.83 -14.29
N PHE A 151 22.79 -4.61 -13.00
CA PHE A 151 22.29 -3.34 -12.47
C PHE A 151 23.15 -2.82 -11.33
N ALA A 152 23.21 -1.49 -11.17
CA ALA A 152 23.84 -0.86 -10.02
C ALA A 152 23.05 -1.21 -8.74
N SER A 153 23.76 -1.48 -7.65
CA SER A 153 23.14 -1.94 -6.39
C SER A 153 22.00 -1.05 -5.90
N PRO A 154 22.09 0.31 -5.89
CA PRO A 154 20.97 1.13 -5.46
C PRO A 154 19.73 0.99 -6.35
N LEU A 155 19.91 0.87 -7.67
CA LEU A 155 18.80 0.70 -8.60
C LEU A 155 18.15 -0.68 -8.45
N TRP A 156 18.96 -1.71 -8.22
CA TRP A 156 18.44 -3.04 -7.94
C TRP A 156 17.65 -3.07 -6.65
N SER A 157 18.19 -2.55 -5.53
CA SER A 157 17.47 -2.50 -4.25
C SER A 157 16.17 -1.73 -4.35
N PHE A 158 16.13 -0.62 -5.10
CA PHE A 158 14.91 0.12 -5.35
C PHE A 158 13.83 -0.72 -6.08
N ALA A 159 14.24 -1.53 -7.07
CA ALA A 159 13.33 -2.38 -7.82
C ALA A 159 12.90 -3.64 -7.02
N GLU A 160 13.86 -4.30 -6.36
CA GLU A 160 13.67 -5.52 -5.58
C GLU A 160 12.82 -5.28 -4.33
N ALA A 161 13.00 -4.14 -3.66
CA ALA A 161 12.22 -3.78 -2.49
C ALA A 161 10.76 -3.37 -2.80
N GLY A 162 10.36 -3.26 -4.09
CA GLY A 162 9.00 -2.85 -4.45
C GLY A 162 8.73 -1.35 -4.40
N VAL A 163 9.75 -0.49 -4.18
CA VAL A 163 9.57 0.98 -4.05
C VAL A 163 8.89 1.58 -5.28
N LEU A 164 9.15 1.04 -6.47
CA LEU A 164 8.45 1.43 -7.69
C LEU A 164 6.93 1.23 -7.56
N ALA A 165 6.49 0.10 -7.01
CA ALA A 165 5.07 -0.15 -6.81
C ALA A 165 4.46 0.74 -5.74
N ALA A 166 5.17 1.05 -4.66
CA ALA A 166 4.72 2.07 -3.70
C ALA A 166 4.49 3.43 -4.40
N ILE A 167 5.41 3.87 -5.27
CA ILE A 167 5.25 5.12 -6.03
C ILE A 167 4.08 5.04 -7.02
N VAL A 168 3.88 3.90 -7.70
CA VAL A 168 2.71 3.68 -8.57
C VAL A 168 1.43 3.75 -7.75
N SER A 169 1.38 3.14 -6.56
CA SER A 169 0.24 3.20 -5.65
C SER A 169 -0.07 4.63 -5.23
N VAL A 170 0.95 5.42 -4.87
CA VAL A 170 0.82 6.86 -4.58
C VAL A 170 0.24 7.63 -5.78
N LEU A 171 0.78 7.41 -6.97
CA LEU A 171 0.34 8.07 -8.20
C LEU A 171 -1.13 7.75 -8.53
N VAL A 172 -1.47 6.46 -8.55
CA VAL A 172 -2.80 5.96 -8.86
C VAL A 172 -3.80 6.45 -7.82
N GLY A 173 -3.46 6.34 -6.55
CA GLY A 173 -4.28 6.79 -5.43
C GLY A 173 -4.51 8.30 -5.43
N ALA A 174 -3.48 9.11 -5.71
CA ALA A 174 -3.61 10.56 -5.84
C ALA A 174 -4.58 10.94 -6.96
N ILE A 175 -4.51 10.27 -8.11
CA ILE A 175 -5.44 10.48 -9.23
C ILE A 175 -6.86 10.07 -8.82
N ALA A 176 -7.03 8.92 -8.17
CA ALA A 176 -8.33 8.44 -7.70
C ALA A 176 -9.00 9.44 -6.75
N MET A 177 -8.28 9.87 -5.71
CA MET A 177 -8.78 10.81 -4.72
C MET A 177 -9.15 12.16 -5.33
N ARG A 178 -8.35 12.67 -6.27
CA ARG A 178 -8.66 13.90 -7.01
C ARG A 178 -9.92 13.77 -7.88
N GLN A 179 -10.09 12.65 -8.58
CA GLN A 179 -11.28 12.41 -9.40
C GLN A 179 -12.56 12.28 -8.56
N TRP A 180 -12.41 11.80 -7.33
CA TRP A 180 -13.49 11.72 -6.35
C TRP A 180 -13.80 13.03 -5.63
N GLY A 181 -13.08 14.11 -5.94
CA GLY A 181 -13.24 15.42 -5.32
C GLY A 181 -12.70 15.49 -3.89
N LEU A 182 -11.82 14.57 -3.50
CA LEU A 182 -11.23 14.50 -2.16
C LEU A 182 -9.84 15.15 -2.14
N PRO A 183 -9.45 15.77 -1.02
CA PRO A 183 -8.15 16.41 -0.89
C PRO A 183 -7.02 15.38 -0.83
N LEU A 184 -5.82 15.81 -1.23
CA LEU A 184 -4.56 15.11 -0.92
C LEU A 184 -4.24 15.23 0.57
N PRO A 185 -3.41 14.33 1.14
CA PRO A 185 -3.13 14.38 2.56
C PRO A 185 -2.42 15.68 2.95
N SER A 186 -2.69 16.16 4.16
CA SER A 186 -1.97 17.30 4.73
C SER A 186 -0.57 16.88 5.17
N TRP A 187 0.40 17.74 4.91
CA TRP A 187 1.77 17.62 5.41
C TRP A 187 2.06 18.54 6.60
N ARG A 188 1.10 19.40 6.94
CA ARG A 188 1.25 20.41 7.99
C ARG A 188 0.74 19.87 9.31
N PHE A 189 1.37 20.28 10.41
CA PHE A 189 0.87 19.98 11.74
C PHE A 189 -0.41 20.75 12.04
N ASN A 190 -1.31 20.11 12.78
CA ASN A 190 -2.56 20.68 13.26
C ASN A 190 -2.24 21.80 14.28
N PRO A 191 -2.64 23.05 14.03
CA PRO A 191 -2.33 24.15 14.94
C PRO A 191 -3.04 24.03 16.31
N ASN A 192 -4.10 23.23 16.40
CA ASN A 192 -4.88 23.03 17.62
C ASN A 192 -4.38 21.86 18.49
N MET A 193 -3.28 21.21 18.09
CA MET A 193 -2.68 20.14 18.90
C MET A 193 -2.05 20.70 20.18
N GLN A 194 -2.18 19.97 21.27
CA GLN A 194 -1.65 20.36 22.57
C GLN A 194 -0.24 19.79 22.73
N ALA A 195 0.73 20.64 23.10
CA ALA A 195 2.11 20.22 23.26
C ALA A 195 2.29 19.05 24.24
N GLY A 196 1.54 19.05 25.36
CA GLY A 196 1.59 17.95 26.33
C GLY A 196 1.14 16.61 25.75
N VAL A 197 0.11 16.60 24.90
CA VAL A 197 -0.34 15.38 24.21
C VAL A 197 0.70 14.92 23.20
N LEU A 198 1.26 15.85 22.42
CA LEU A 198 2.32 15.55 21.46
C LEU A 198 3.54 14.93 22.15
N ILE A 199 3.97 15.46 23.30
CA ILE A 199 5.09 14.91 24.07
C ILE A 199 4.81 13.45 24.46
N VAL A 200 3.62 13.16 24.99
CA VAL A 200 3.23 11.78 25.35
C VAL A 200 3.31 10.85 24.14
N LEU A 201 2.77 11.28 22.99
CA LEU A 201 2.78 10.49 21.76
C LEU A 201 4.21 10.25 21.25
N VAL A 202 5.04 11.29 21.20
CA VAL A 202 6.43 11.20 20.73
C VAL A 202 7.26 10.31 21.65
N VAL A 203 7.15 10.47 22.97
CA VAL A 203 7.85 9.62 23.94
C VAL A 203 7.46 8.16 23.74
N PHE A 204 6.16 7.88 23.60
CA PHE A 204 5.69 6.52 23.38
C PHE A 204 6.13 5.95 22.03
N ILE A 205 6.07 6.72 20.95
CA ILE A 205 6.52 6.29 19.62
C ILE A 205 8.02 5.97 19.64
N ILE A 206 8.85 6.83 20.24
CA ILE A 206 10.29 6.58 20.38
C ILE A 206 10.53 5.32 21.21
N TYR A 207 9.85 5.19 22.36
CA TYR A 207 9.92 3.98 23.19
C TYR A 207 9.56 2.74 22.38
N PHE A 208 8.41 2.75 21.69
CA PHE A 208 7.91 1.63 20.93
C PHE A 208 8.86 1.22 19.81
N THR A 209 9.31 2.18 19.00
CA THR A 209 10.22 1.92 17.89
C THR A 209 11.54 1.31 18.37
N LEU A 210 12.09 1.81 19.49
CA LEU A 210 13.32 1.25 20.07
C LEU A 210 13.08 -0.12 20.72
N TRP A 211 11.99 -0.28 21.46
CA TRP A 211 11.61 -1.55 22.08
C TRP A 211 11.39 -2.64 21.03
N ASN A 212 10.69 -2.31 19.93
CA ASN A 212 10.42 -3.24 18.82
C ASN A 212 11.71 -3.75 18.17
N ALA A 213 12.72 -2.88 18.04
CA ALA A 213 13.98 -3.23 17.41
C ALA A 213 14.98 -3.91 18.37
N PHE A 214 15.09 -3.45 19.62
CA PHE A 214 16.20 -3.80 20.51
C PHE A 214 15.80 -4.67 21.72
N SER A 215 14.52 -5.03 21.85
CA SER A 215 14.10 -6.00 22.87
C SER A 215 14.60 -7.40 22.48
N THR A 216 15.26 -8.07 23.41
CA THR A 216 16.04 -9.30 23.12
C THR A 216 15.74 -10.46 24.06
N ASN A 217 14.93 -10.23 25.09
CA ASN A 217 14.70 -11.21 26.15
C ASN A 217 13.27 -11.73 26.12
N ASP A 218 13.12 -13.05 26.27
CA ASP A 218 11.84 -13.71 26.57
C ASP A 218 11.50 -13.56 28.07
N SER A 219 11.54 -12.33 28.59
CA SER A 219 11.16 -12.04 29.97
C SER A 219 10.63 -10.63 30.14
N PHE A 220 9.99 -10.34 31.28
CA PHE A 220 9.41 -9.02 31.58
C PHE A 220 10.45 -7.88 31.51
N GLN A 221 11.73 -8.22 31.68
CA GLN A 221 12.82 -7.29 31.53
C GLN A 221 12.91 -6.71 30.12
N SER A 222 12.39 -7.37 29.08
CA SER A 222 12.41 -6.89 27.69
C SER A 222 11.71 -5.55 27.49
N LEU A 223 10.77 -5.19 28.37
CA LEU A 223 10.10 -3.89 28.37
C LEU A 223 11.05 -2.74 28.76
N PHE A 224 12.16 -3.03 29.43
CA PHE A 224 13.04 -2.00 30.03
C PHE A 224 14.54 -2.19 29.72
N ILE A 225 14.96 -3.40 29.40
CA ILE A 225 16.34 -3.79 29.18
C ILE A 225 16.47 -4.24 27.73
N TRP A 226 17.25 -3.49 26.97
CA TRP A 226 17.41 -3.65 25.53
C TRP A 226 18.87 -3.96 25.19
N SER A 227 19.09 -4.72 24.13
CA SER A 227 20.44 -4.97 23.62
C SER A 227 20.73 -3.99 22.50
N TRP A 228 21.77 -3.18 22.66
CA TRP A 228 22.16 -2.19 21.67
C TRP A 228 23.16 -2.80 20.69
N HIS A 229 22.66 -3.73 19.87
CA HIS A 229 23.41 -4.30 18.76
C HIS A 229 22.69 -3.97 17.46
N SER A 230 23.43 -3.48 16.48
CA SER A 230 22.88 -3.11 15.18
C SER A 230 23.93 -3.35 14.10
N ASN A 231 23.47 -3.79 12.94
CA ASN A 231 24.30 -3.91 11.75
C ASN A 231 24.38 -2.54 11.03
N PRO A 232 25.36 -2.31 10.15
CA PRO A 232 25.37 -1.10 9.34
C PRO A 232 24.12 -1.04 8.47
N LEU A 233 23.43 0.11 8.46
CA LEU A 233 22.30 0.33 7.56
C LEU A 233 22.74 0.19 6.11
N THR A 234 22.21 -0.81 5.41
CA THR A 234 22.39 -0.95 3.97
C THR A 234 21.31 -0.18 3.22
N PHE A 235 21.61 0.22 1.98
CA PHE A 235 20.60 0.84 1.12
C PHE A 235 19.41 -0.11 0.86
N ASN A 236 19.66 -1.43 0.84
CA ASN A 236 18.63 -2.43 0.66
C ASN A 236 17.61 -2.44 1.80
N TRP A 237 18.06 -2.51 3.05
CA TRP A 237 17.16 -2.45 4.22
C TRP A 237 16.46 -1.11 4.33
N PHE A 238 17.16 -0.02 3.98
CA PHE A 238 16.52 1.29 3.90
C PHE A 238 15.34 1.26 2.92
N THR A 239 15.52 0.73 1.70
CA THR A 239 14.43 0.65 0.72
C THR A 239 13.33 -0.34 1.10
N GLN A 240 13.68 -1.47 1.73
CA GLN A 240 12.72 -2.50 2.15
C GLN A 240 11.80 -2.03 3.29
N GLY A 241 12.30 -1.25 4.25
CA GLY A 241 11.43 -0.65 5.27
C GLY A 241 10.76 0.65 4.83
N LEU A 242 11.35 1.39 3.88
CA LEU A 242 10.74 2.59 3.32
C LEU A 242 9.48 2.26 2.49
N GLU A 243 9.52 1.16 1.73
CA GLU A 243 8.43 0.74 0.85
C GLU A 243 7.08 0.58 1.56
N PRO A 244 6.93 -0.27 2.60
CA PRO A 244 5.66 -0.46 3.30
C PRO A 244 5.24 0.82 4.04
N GLY A 245 6.21 1.56 4.60
CA GLY A 245 5.96 2.86 5.21
C GLY A 245 5.30 3.86 4.25
N ILE A 246 5.62 3.81 2.94
CA ILE A 246 4.95 4.60 1.91
C ILE A 246 3.63 3.93 1.49
N ALA A 247 3.69 2.67 1.05
CA ALA A 247 2.57 1.99 0.40
C ALA A 247 1.39 1.77 1.34
N GLU A 248 1.64 1.18 2.51
CA GLU A 248 0.60 0.79 3.45
C GLU A 248 -0.02 2.01 4.13
N GLU A 249 0.79 3.00 4.50
CA GLU A 249 0.25 4.23 5.10
C GLU A 249 -0.52 5.08 4.07
N TRP A 250 -0.08 5.10 2.81
CA TRP A 250 -0.82 5.77 1.74
C TRP A 250 -2.19 5.13 1.52
N GLU A 251 -2.26 3.80 1.50
CA GLU A 251 -3.53 3.10 1.35
C GLU A 251 -4.41 3.27 2.59
N TYR A 252 -3.90 2.95 3.79
CA TYR A 252 -4.75 2.81 4.97
C TYR A 252 -4.99 4.12 5.73
N ARG A 253 -3.99 4.99 5.86
CA ARG A 253 -4.07 6.23 6.67
C ARG A 253 -4.47 7.42 5.85
N TYR A 254 -4.20 7.40 4.54
CA TYR A 254 -4.74 8.40 3.63
C TYR A 254 -6.03 7.92 2.95
N MET A 255 -5.97 6.96 2.02
CA MET A 255 -7.09 6.68 1.12
C MET A 255 -8.29 6.05 1.84
N VAL A 256 -8.09 4.88 2.47
CA VAL A 256 -9.15 4.13 3.17
C VAL A 256 -9.72 4.95 4.32
N LEU A 257 -8.87 5.54 5.17
CA LEU A 257 -9.34 6.35 6.31
C LEU A 257 -10.16 7.56 5.85
N THR A 258 -9.71 8.29 4.83
CA THR A 258 -10.46 9.45 4.29
C THR A 258 -11.80 9.01 3.71
N LEU A 259 -11.83 7.91 2.95
CA LEU A 259 -13.06 7.38 2.36
C LEU A 259 -14.05 6.94 3.45
N LEU A 260 -13.57 6.26 4.50
CA LEU A 260 -14.41 5.86 5.63
C LEU A 260 -14.93 7.08 6.41
N LEU A 261 -14.11 8.12 6.62
CA LEU A 261 -14.54 9.35 7.32
C LEU A 261 -15.65 10.07 6.55
N VAL A 262 -15.51 10.17 5.23
CA VAL A 262 -16.54 10.78 4.37
C VAL A 262 -17.79 9.92 4.33
N TRP A 263 -17.64 8.60 4.17
CA TRP A 263 -18.76 7.67 4.10
C TRP A 263 -19.59 7.64 5.40
N LEU A 264 -18.92 7.60 6.55
CA LEU A 264 -19.57 7.57 7.85
C LEU A 264 -20.00 8.96 8.34
N GLY A 265 -19.52 10.06 7.74
CA GLY A 265 -19.37 11.41 8.31
C GLY A 265 -20.56 12.08 9.02
N ARG A 266 -21.77 11.54 8.95
CA ARG A 266 -22.93 12.01 9.74
C ARG A 266 -23.19 11.21 11.01
N HIS A 267 -22.53 10.07 11.17
CA HIS A 267 -22.71 9.17 12.29
C HIS A 267 -21.90 9.64 13.51
N ARG A 268 -22.47 9.52 14.71
CA ARG A 268 -21.77 9.89 15.97
C ARG A 268 -20.45 9.14 16.17
N LEU A 269 -20.35 7.94 15.61
CA LEU A 269 -19.15 7.10 15.63
C LEU A 269 -18.30 7.24 14.36
N ALA A 270 -18.51 8.25 13.51
CA ALA A 270 -17.77 8.37 12.24
C ALA A 270 -16.25 8.33 12.47
N LEU A 271 -15.72 9.21 13.31
CA LEU A 271 -14.29 9.26 13.64
C LEU A 271 -13.75 7.93 14.18
N SER A 272 -14.34 7.42 15.26
CA SER A 272 -13.88 6.18 15.91
C SER A 272 -14.08 4.96 15.01
N GLY A 273 -15.20 4.88 14.30
CA GLY A 273 -15.51 3.81 13.37
C GLY A 273 -14.56 3.78 12.18
N SER A 274 -14.21 4.94 11.60
CA SER A 274 -13.24 5.01 10.51
C SER A 274 -11.85 4.55 10.95
N ILE A 275 -11.40 4.96 12.14
CA ILE A 275 -10.12 4.50 12.72
C ILE A 275 -10.14 2.98 12.93
N PHE A 276 -11.18 2.46 13.58
CA PHE A 276 -11.22 1.03 13.91
C PHE A 276 -11.38 0.15 12.68
N ILE A 277 -12.23 0.53 11.72
CA ILE A 277 -12.40 -0.21 10.47
C ILE A 277 -11.12 -0.14 9.62
N SER A 278 -10.46 1.02 9.54
CA SER A 278 -9.18 1.14 8.81
C SER A 278 -8.11 0.21 9.38
N GLY A 279 -7.93 0.16 10.71
CA GLY A 279 -6.98 -0.77 11.32
C GLY A 279 -7.35 -2.24 11.14
N LEU A 280 -8.65 -2.59 11.18
CA LEU A 280 -9.10 -3.96 10.89
C LEU A 280 -8.79 -4.37 9.44
N LEU A 281 -9.00 -3.47 8.47
CA LEU A 281 -8.65 -3.73 7.07
C LEU A 281 -7.14 -3.86 6.88
N PHE A 282 -6.36 -3.03 7.56
CA PHE A 282 -4.90 -3.09 7.56
C PHE A 282 -4.37 -4.40 8.15
N GLY A 283 -4.91 -4.85 9.27
CA GLY A 283 -4.59 -6.18 9.78
C GLY A 283 -5.00 -7.28 8.81
N ALA A 284 -6.22 -7.22 8.27
CA ALA A 284 -6.73 -8.25 7.36
C ALA A 284 -5.90 -8.43 6.08
N SER A 285 -5.19 -7.41 5.58
CA SER A 285 -4.33 -7.59 4.41
C SER A 285 -3.15 -8.52 4.64
N HIS A 286 -2.72 -8.70 5.89
CA HIS A 286 -1.63 -9.61 6.25
C HIS A 286 -2.02 -11.09 6.19
N LEU A 287 -3.32 -11.42 6.01
CA LEU A 287 -3.75 -12.79 5.71
C LEU A 287 -3.08 -13.36 4.46
N ILE A 288 -2.60 -12.50 3.56
CA ILE A 288 -1.88 -12.92 2.36
C ILE A 288 -0.57 -13.65 2.69
N ASN A 289 0.04 -13.39 3.85
CA ASN A 289 1.32 -13.99 4.19
C ASN A 289 1.24 -15.50 4.39
N VAL A 290 0.05 -16.04 4.67
CA VAL A 290 -0.20 -17.50 4.64
C VAL A 290 0.03 -18.08 3.24
N LEU A 291 -0.29 -17.32 2.19
CA LEU A 291 0.03 -17.73 0.81
C LEU A 291 1.54 -17.66 0.52
N GLY A 292 2.27 -16.83 1.27
CA GLY A 292 3.73 -16.77 1.29
C GLY A 292 4.38 -17.76 2.25
N GLU A 293 3.66 -18.82 2.65
CA GLU A 293 4.13 -19.89 3.54
C GLU A 293 4.47 -19.48 4.98
N GLN A 294 4.10 -18.26 5.41
CA GLN A 294 4.17 -17.90 6.83
C GLN A 294 3.19 -18.78 7.63
N ASN A 295 3.65 -19.28 8.78
CA ASN A 295 2.78 -20.11 9.62
C ASN A 295 1.60 -19.29 10.18
N TRP A 296 0.55 -20.01 10.58
CA TRP A 296 -0.68 -19.39 11.06
C TRP A 296 -0.51 -18.58 12.35
N PHE A 297 0.33 -19.04 13.28
CA PHE A 297 0.51 -18.35 14.56
C PHE A 297 1.18 -16.99 14.36
N ASP A 298 2.27 -16.95 13.59
CA ASP A 298 3.01 -15.73 13.28
C ASP A 298 2.14 -14.77 12.45
N THR A 299 1.37 -15.31 11.50
CA THR A 299 0.43 -14.49 10.72
C THR A 299 -0.65 -13.87 11.62
N LEU A 300 -1.24 -14.64 12.53
CA LEU A 300 -2.26 -14.11 13.45
C LEU A 300 -1.68 -13.08 14.43
N SER A 301 -0.46 -13.31 14.92
CA SER A 301 0.28 -12.34 15.74
C SER A 301 0.52 -11.03 14.99
N GLN A 302 0.95 -11.12 13.73
CA GLN A 302 1.16 -9.97 12.85
C GLN A 302 -0.14 -9.24 12.53
N ILE A 303 -1.23 -9.97 12.25
CA ILE A 303 -2.56 -9.37 12.04
C ILE A 303 -2.98 -8.60 13.29
N GLN A 304 -2.88 -9.20 14.47
CA GLN A 304 -3.22 -8.53 15.73
C GLN A 304 -2.42 -7.24 15.91
N PHE A 305 -1.09 -7.33 15.75
CA PHE A 305 -0.21 -6.18 15.82
C PHE A 305 -0.61 -5.09 14.83
N ALA A 306 -0.76 -5.44 13.55
CA ALA A 306 -1.14 -4.51 12.49
C ALA A 306 -2.49 -3.84 12.77
N VAL A 307 -3.48 -4.57 13.30
CA VAL A 307 -4.76 -3.97 13.72
C VAL A 307 -4.53 -2.90 14.79
N VAL A 308 -3.81 -3.23 15.86
CA VAL A 308 -3.63 -2.32 17.01
C VAL A 308 -2.74 -1.13 16.65
N PHE A 309 -1.62 -1.38 15.97
CA PHE A 309 -0.73 -0.35 15.45
C PHE A 309 -1.48 0.57 14.48
N GLY A 310 -2.32 -0.01 13.60
CA GLY A 310 -3.14 0.75 12.66
C GLY A 310 -4.15 1.66 13.35
N TRP A 311 -4.80 1.22 14.42
CA TRP A 311 -5.67 2.09 15.22
C TRP A 311 -4.92 3.25 15.86
N PHE A 312 -3.78 2.94 16.48
CA PHE A 312 -2.94 3.93 17.14
C PHE A 312 -2.41 4.98 16.16
N ILE A 313 -1.81 4.55 15.06
CA ILE A 313 -1.25 5.44 14.05
C ILE A 313 -2.33 6.23 13.32
N ALA A 314 -3.51 5.66 13.05
CA ALA A 314 -4.63 6.43 12.49
C ALA A 314 -5.09 7.55 13.46
N ALA A 315 -5.18 7.27 14.76
CA ALA A 315 -5.53 8.29 15.75
C ALA A 315 -4.44 9.37 15.89
N VAL A 316 -3.17 8.98 15.91
CA VAL A 316 -2.03 9.91 15.91
C VAL A 316 -2.03 10.78 14.65
N HIS A 317 -2.24 10.18 13.49
CA HIS A 317 -2.27 10.87 12.20
C HIS A 317 -3.35 11.96 12.20
N LEU A 318 -4.58 11.65 12.63
CA LEU A 318 -5.66 12.62 12.67
C LEU A 318 -5.43 13.70 13.73
N TYR A 319 -4.85 13.35 14.88
CA TYR A 319 -4.55 14.31 15.93
C TYR A 319 -3.47 15.31 15.52
N VAL A 320 -2.37 14.80 14.97
CA VAL A 320 -1.21 15.60 14.55
C VAL A 320 -1.48 16.31 13.22
N GLY A 321 -2.36 15.79 12.36
CA GLY A 321 -2.79 16.41 11.10
C GLY A 321 -1.76 16.33 9.97
N SER A 322 -0.63 15.66 10.17
CA SER A 322 0.41 15.47 9.16
C SER A 322 0.53 14.00 8.76
N PHE A 323 0.50 13.74 7.46
CA PHE A 323 0.69 12.42 6.86
C PHE A 323 2.15 11.96 6.88
N SER A 324 3.10 12.86 7.11
CA SER A 324 4.50 12.47 7.28
C SER A 324 4.71 11.57 8.50
N ILE A 325 3.94 11.75 9.57
CA ILE A 325 4.08 11.00 10.82
C ILE A 325 3.84 9.50 10.66
N PRO A 326 2.66 9.04 10.16
CA PRO A 326 2.44 7.61 9.94
C PRO A 326 3.54 6.97 9.09
N MET A 327 3.89 7.60 7.95
CA MET A 327 4.91 7.10 7.02
C MET A 327 6.30 6.98 7.66
N LEU A 328 6.74 8.01 8.38
CA LEU A 328 8.07 8.02 9.02
C LEU A 328 8.15 7.04 10.18
N VAL A 329 7.08 6.93 10.98
CA VAL A 329 7.05 6.00 12.12
C VAL A 329 7.06 4.55 11.64
N HIS A 330 6.24 4.22 10.64
CA HIS A 330 6.21 2.89 10.06
C HIS A 330 7.56 2.52 9.44
N ALA A 331 8.11 3.36 8.55
CA ALA A 331 9.41 3.10 7.96
C ALA A 331 10.52 2.98 9.02
N ALA A 332 10.48 3.78 10.08
CA ALA A 332 11.47 3.68 11.16
C ALA A 332 11.38 2.36 11.92
N VAL A 333 10.17 1.86 12.19
CA VAL A 333 9.93 0.56 12.84
C VAL A 333 10.55 -0.55 12.00
N ASP A 334 10.28 -0.58 10.69
CA ASP A 334 10.75 -1.66 9.81
C ASP A 334 12.25 -1.59 9.57
N ILE A 335 12.77 -0.41 9.24
CA ILE A 335 14.20 -0.21 8.99
C ILE A 335 15.02 -0.57 10.24
N LEU A 336 14.61 -0.12 11.43
CA LEU A 336 15.34 -0.45 12.66
C LEU A 336 15.25 -1.93 13.00
N SER A 337 14.09 -2.56 12.78
CA SER A 337 13.95 -4.01 13.00
C SER A 337 14.90 -4.80 12.10
N MET A 338 14.97 -4.48 10.80
CA MET A 338 15.88 -5.13 9.86
C MET A 338 17.36 -4.93 10.20
N VAL A 339 17.71 -3.70 10.62
CA VAL A 339 19.07 -3.34 11.04
C VAL A 339 19.52 -4.14 12.26
N VAL A 340 18.61 -4.48 13.18
CA VAL A 340 18.95 -5.26 14.38
C VAL A 340 18.86 -6.77 14.14
N SER A 341 17.81 -7.26 13.48
CA SER A 341 17.54 -8.69 13.31
C SER A 341 18.32 -9.36 12.18
N ASN A 342 18.90 -8.60 11.25
CA ASN A 342 19.45 -9.11 9.97
C ASN A 342 18.43 -9.80 9.05
N THR A 343 17.14 -9.64 9.31
CA THR A 343 16.06 -10.24 8.51
C THR A 343 14.97 -9.20 8.23
N GLU A 344 14.27 -9.35 7.10
CA GLU A 344 12.96 -8.72 6.94
C GLU A 344 12.06 -9.31 8.03
N ALA A 345 11.79 -8.52 9.07
CA ALA A 345 11.28 -9.02 10.34
C ALA A 345 9.98 -9.82 10.14
N SER A 346 10.00 -11.09 10.52
CA SER A 346 8.84 -11.76 11.08
C SER A 346 9.09 -11.83 12.58
N ILE A 347 8.14 -11.35 13.39
CA ILE A 347 8.11 -11.63 14.82
C ILE A 347 7.85 -13.14 14.94
N THR A 348 8.91 -13.92 14.78
CA THR A 348 8.99 -15.32 15.15
C THR A 348 9.24 -15.31 16.65
N GLY A 349 8.16 -15.09 17.38
CA GLY A 349 8.18 -14.99 18.81
C GLY A 349 7.86 -16.32 19.44
N SER A 350 8.58 -16.68 20.50
CA SER A 350 7.99 -17.57 21.50
C SER A 350 6.69 -16.95 22.02
N ILE A 351 5.82 -17.76 22.63
CA ILE A 351 4.62 -17.25 23.29
C ILE A 351 4.91 -16.09 24.25
N THR A 352 6.12 -16.06 24.83
CA THR A 352 6.57 -15.03 25.74
C THR A 352 6.82 -13.69 25.03
N VAL A 353 7.42 -13.68 23.83
CA VAL A 353 7.55 -12.46 23.00
C VAL A 353 6.17 -11.91 22.67
N TYR A 354 5.24 -12.77 22.26
CA TYR A 354 3.86 -12.40 21.96
C TYR A 354 3.15 -11.76 23.18
N LEU A 355 3.35 -12.30 24.39
CA LEU A 355 2.77 -11.72 25.60
C LEU A 355 3.27 -10.30 25.89
N PHE A 356 4.56 -10.01 25.67
CA PHE A 356 5.08 -8.66 25.88
C PHE A 356 4.66 -7.68 24.79
N GLN A 357 4.54 -8.16 23.55
CA GLN A 357 3.91 -7.41 22.47
C GLN A 357 2.47 -7.01 22.84
N ALA A 358 1.67 -7.95 23.38
CA ALA A 358 0.31 -7.66 23.82
C ALA A 358 0.26 -6.57 24.92
N ILE A 359 1.25 -6.48 25.81
CA ILE A 359 1.31 -5.40 26.82
C ILE A 359 1.50 -4.04 26.15
N VAL A 360 2.40 -3.95 25.17
CA VAL A 360 2.64 -2.70 24.44
C VAL A 360 1.41 -2.31 23.60
N GLU A 361 0.75 -3.29 22.99
CA GLU A 361 -0.51 -3.13 22.27
C GLU A 361 -1.64 -2.60 23.19
N VAL A 362 -1.73 -3.06 24.43
CA VAL A 362 -2.70 -2.53 25.41
C VAL A 362 -2.44 -1.03 25.66
N VAL A 363 -1.18 -0.60 25.72
CA VAL A 363 -0.84 0.83 25.84
C VAL A 363 -1.26 1.59 24.57
N MET A 364 -1.02 1.04 23.38
CA MET A 364 -1.47 1.62 22.10
C MET A 364 -2.99 1.79 22.05
N ILE A 365 -3.75 0.77 22.48
CA ILE A 365 -5.21 0.82 22.58
C ILE A 365 -5.62 1.91 23.57
N GLY A 366 -4.98 1.96 24.75
CA GLY A 366 -5.23 2.99 25.76
C GLY A 366 -5.01 4.40 25.23
N LEU A 367 -3.90 4.63 24.53
CA LEU A 367 -3.58 5.92 23.89
C LEU A 367 -4.57 6.27 22.78
N THR A 368 -4.99 5.28 21.98
CA THR A 368 -6.01 5.45 20.93
C THR A 368 -7.34 5.91 21.54
N VAL A 369 -7.83 5.20 22.57
CA VAL A 369 -9.06 5.56 23.28
C VAL A 369 -8.91 6.93 23.96
N TRP A 370 -7.76 7.22 24.54
CA TRP A 370 -7.47 8.51 25.15
C TRP A 370 -7.53 9.67 24.16
N LEU A 371 -6.97 9.52 22.95
CA LEU A 371 -7.10 10.50 21.87
C LEU A 371 -8.55 10.68 21.43
N LEU A 372 -9.33 9.60 21.40
CA LEU A 372 -10.75 9.61 21.03
C LEU A 372 -11.70 10.15 22.10
N THR A 373 -11.18 10.73 23.20
CA THR A 373 -12.00 11.28 24.28
C THR A 373 -11.64 12.73 24.61
N GLY A 374 -12.61 13.47 25.15
CA GLY A 374 -12.42 14.83 25.64
C GLY A 374 -12.02 15.83 24.54
N PRO A 375 -11.26 16.89 24.89
CA PRO A 375 -10.84 17.93 23.95
C PRO A 375 -9.97 17.42 22.80
N ARG A 376 -9.20 16.33 23.02
CA ARG A 376 -8.32 15.73 22.00
C ARG A 376 -9.10 15.22 20.80
N ARG A 377 -10.29 14.67 21.05
CA ARG A 377 -11.20 14.22 20.00
C ARG A 377 -11.62 15.36 19.09
N GLN A 378 -11.87 16.54 19.65
CA GLN A 378 -12.31 17.72 18.90
C GLN A 378 -11.21 18.23 17.97
N THR A 379 -9.92 18.06 18.33
CA THR A 379 -8.78 18.39 17.47
C THR A 379 -8.76 17.58 16.17
N MET A 380 -9.37 16.40 16.14
CA MET A 380 -9.39 15.48 14.98
C MET A 380 -10.61 15.62 14.07
N GLN A 381 -11.59 16.44 14.45
CA GLN A 381 -12.82 16.69 13.68
C GLN A 381 -12.70 18.00 12.92
#